data_AF-A0A2G8KCS9-F1
#
_entry.id   AF-A0A2G8KCS9-F1
#
_cell.length_a   1.000
_cell.length_b   1.000
_cell.length_c   1.000
_cell.angle_alpha   90.00
_cell.angle_beta   90.00
_cell.angle_gamma   90.00
#
_symmetry.space_group_name_H-M   'P 1'
#
loop_
_entity.id
_entity.type
_entity.pdbx_description
1 polymer ?
#
loop_
_entity_poly.entity_id
_entity_poly.type
_entity_poly.pdbx_seq_one_letter_code
_entity_poly.pdbx_strand_id
1 'polypeptide(L)'
;MGQIWQTKLHFRDQDLPTSLKKQGFNQCIIPVLSYGAETWTTTKLEKKLRVTERAMERIMIGVTRRDRVTNQNLREKTNVQDIIKEIKVKKWRWAGHLARQHDNRWTKKITNWTPRTCVRRRGMQAE
;
A
#
# COMPACT_ATOMS: atom_id res chain seq x y z
N MET A 1 -10.84 -16.56 -30.61
CA MET A 1 -10.80 -15.28 -29.87
C MET A 1 -11.58 -15.39 -28.55
N GLY A 2 -11.17 -16.27 -27.62
CA GLY A 2 -12.04 -16.66 -26.50
C GLY A 2 -11.38 -17.00 -25.16
N GLN A 3 -10.10 -16.65 -24.95
CA GLN A 3 -9.37 -17.06 -23.74
C GLN A 3 -8.80 -15.90 -22.90
N ILE A 4 -8.92 -14.64 -23.32
CA ILE A 4 -8.27 -13.51 -22.63
C ILE A 4 -9.03 -13.08 -21.34
N TRP A 5 -10.32 -13.41 -21.23
CA TRP A 5 -11.14 -13.05 -20.05
C TRP A 5 -11.20 -14.14 -18.97
N GLN A 6 -10.42 -15.22 -19.10
CA GLN A 6 -10.40 -16.33 -18.15
C GLN A 6 -9.56 -16.05 -16.89
N THR A 7 -8.91 -14.89 -16.75
CA THR A 7 -8.18 -14.50 -15.52
C THR A 7 -9.11 -14.08 -14.38
N LYS A 8 -10.33 -14.62 -14.36
CA LYS A 8 -11.29 -14.43 -13.27
C LYS A 8 -10.82 -15.25 -12.06
N LEU A 9 -10.04 -14.59 -11.21
CA LEU A 9 -9.91 -14.85 -9.77
C LEU A 9 -9.23 -16.17 -9.34
N HIS A 10 -8.00 -16.42 -9.80
CA HIS A 10 -7.13 -17.47 -9.23
C HIS A 10 -6.99 -17.37 -7.69
N PHE A 11 -7.08 -16.16 -7.12
CA PHE A 11 -7.04 -16.00 -5.66
C PHE A 11 -8.19 -16.68 -4.93
N ARG A 12 -9.33 -16.89 -5.59
CA ARG A 12 -10.54 -17.49 -5.01
C ARG A 12 -10.54 -19.02 -5.11
N ASP A 13 -9.78 -19.59 -6.03
CA ASP A 13 -9.72 -21.05 -6.23
C ASP A 13 -9.11 -21.73 -5.01
N GLN A 14 -9.85 -22.64 -4.37
CA GLN A 14 -9.38 -23.31 -3.15
C GLN A 14 -8.31 -24.35 -3.43
N ASP A 15 -8.23 -24.84 -4.67
CA ASP A 15 -7.27 -25.87 -5.10
C ASP A 15 -5.84 -25.34 -5.20
N LEU A 16 -5.66 -24.01 -5.23
CA LEU A 16 -4.34 -23.40 -5.28
C LEU A 16 -3.71 -23.33 -3.88
N PRO A 17 -2.44 -23.74 -3.75
CA PRO A 17 -1.75 -23.69 -2.46
C PRO A 17 -1.64 -22.24 -1.99
N THR A 18 -1.83 -22.03 -0.69
CA THR A 18 -1.83 -20.69 -0.09
C THR A 18 -0.48 -19.98 -0.31
N SER A 19 0.63 -20.72 -0.42
CA SER A 19 1.95 -20.17 -0.74
C SER A 19 1.99 -19.44 -2.08
N LEU A 20 1.39 -20.01 -3.13
CA LEU A 20 1.36 -19.40 -4.46
C LEU A 20 0.48 -18.14 -4.46
N LYS A 21 -0.65 -18.17 -3.75
CA LYS A 21 -1.49 -16.99 -3.56
C LYS A 21 -0.75 -15.87 -2.84
N LYS A 22 0.01 -16.20 -1.78
CA LYS A 22 0.87 -15.23 -1.06
C LYS A 22 1.90 -14.61 -2.00
N GLN A 23 2.57 -15.44 -2.81
CA GLN A 23 3.54 -14.96 -3.79
C GLN A 23 2.90 -14.02 -4.82
N GLY A 24 1.76 -14.40 -5.40
CA GLY A 24 1.03 -13.56 -6.35
C GLY A 24 0.55 -12.25 -5.74
N PHE A 25 0.13 -12.26 -4.46
CA PHE A 25 -0.21 -11.04 -3.76
C PHE A 25 1.00 -10.11 -3.61
N ASN A 26 2.13 -10.64 -3.14
CA ASN A 26 3.35 -9.87 -2.93
C ASN A 26 3.95 -9.33 -4.25
N GLN A 27 3.92 -10.12 -5.32
CA GLN A 27 4.54 -9.78 -6.60
C GLN A 27 3.65 -8.93 -7.51
N CYS A 28 2.33 -9.13 -7.50
CA CYS A 28 1.43 -8.43 -8.42
C CYS A 28 0.61 -7.34 -7.71
N ILE A 29 0.04 -7.66 -6.55
CA ILE A 29 -0.93 -6.77 -5.89
C ILE A 29 -0.24 -5.64 -5.15
N ILE A 30 0.82 -5.93 -4.38
CA ILE A 30 1.58 -4.90 -3.64
C ILE A 30 2.16 -3.81 -4.55
N PRO A 31 2.87 -4.10 -5.66
CA PRO A 31 3.38 -3.04 -6.51
C PRO A 31 2.28 -2.21 -7.17
N VAL A 32 1.16 -2.83 -7.57
CA VAL A 32 0.01 -2.12 -8.14
C VAL A 32 -0.64 -1.20 -7.11
N LEU A 33 -0.88 -1.68 -5.88
CA LEU A 33 -1.49 -0.88 -4.81
C LEU A 33 -0.54 0.15 -4.19
N SER A 34 0.76 0.04 -4.44
CA SER A 34 1.76 1.03 -4.00
C SER A 34 2.23 1.93 -5.13
N TYR A 35 1.64 1.81 -6.32
CA TYR A 35 1.94 2.68 -7.45
C TYR A 35 1.52 4.11 -7.13
N GLY A 36 2.44 5.07 -7.26
CA GLY A 36 2.17 6.47 -6.90
C GLY A 36 2.11 6.74 -5.39
N ALA A 37 2.55 5.80 -4.55
CA ALA A 37 2.65 5.99 -3.10
C ALA A 37 3.38 7.28 -2.68
N GLU A 38 4.29 7.78 -3.53
CA GLU A 38 5.09 8.98 -3.33
C GLU A 38 4.26 10.27 -3.32
N THR A 39 3.14 10.30 -4.06
CA THR A 39 2.31 11.51 -4.26
C THR A 39 1.04 11.52 -3.40
N TRP A 40 0.76 10.45 -2.66
CA TRP A 40 -0.48 10.29 -1.91
C TRP A 40 -0.50 11.00 -0.54
N THR A 41 -1.63 11.62 -0.21
CA THR A 41 -1.92 12.10 1.15
C THR A 41 -2.39 10.92 2.02
N THR A 42 -1.59 10.59 3.04
CA THR A 42 -1.57 9.25 3.65
C THR A 42 -2.80 8.91 4.50
N THR A 43 -3.45 9.87 5.15
CA THR A 43 -4.41 9.56 6.23
C THR A 43 -5.72 8.92 5.76
N LYS A 44 -6.35 9.42 4.69
CA LYS A 44 -7.63 8.85 4.20
C LYS A 44 -7.39 7.58 3.38
N LEU A 45 -6.31 7.53 2.63
CA LEU A 45 -6.02 6.43 1.72
C LEU A 45 -5.52 5.19 2.47
N GLU A 46 -4.74 5.35 3.54
CA GLU A 46 -4.30 4.22 4.39
C GLU A 46 -5.47 3.39 4.91
N LYS A 47 -6.57 4.03 5.33
CA LYS A 47 -7.76 3.30 5.80
C LYS A 47 -8.38 2.47 4.68
N LYS A 48 -8.49 3.02 3.47
CA LYS A 48 -9.02 2.31 2.30
C LYS A 48 -8.12 1.12 1.94
N LEU A 49 -6.80 1.32 1.96
CA LEU A 49 -5.81 0.29 1.67
C LEU A 49 -5.86 -0.87 2.68
N ARG A 50 -6.05 -0.59 3.98
CA ARG A 50 -6.30 -1.64 4.97
C ARG A 50 -7.55 -2.43 4.65
N VAL A 51 -8.64 -1.76 4.31
CA VAL A 51 -9.91 -2.45 3.98
C VAL A 51 -9.73 -3.34 2.75
N THR A 52 -9.06 -2.86 1.70
CA THR A 52 -8.78 -3.66 0.50
C THR A 52 -7.86 -4.84 0.81
N GLU A 53 -6.81 -4.65 1.62
CA GLU A 53 -5.92 -5.73 2.06
C GLU A 53 -6.71 -6.83 2.77
N ARG A 54 -7.54 -6.47 3.75
CA ARG A 54 -8.36 -7.44 4.50
C ARG A 54 -9.39 -8.14 3.64
N ALA A 55 -9.96 -7.47 2.64
CA ALA A 55 -10.85 -8.11 1.68
C ALA A 55 -10.11 -9.17 0.85
N MET A 56 -8.91 -8.85 0.37
CA MET A 56 -8.07 -9.77 -0.41
C MET A 56 -7.57 -10.96 0.42
N GLU A 57 -7.15 -10.73 1.67
CA GLU A 57 -6.77 -11.81 2.60
C GLU A 57 -7.91 -12.81 2.83
N ARG A 58 -9.14 -12.30 2.98
CA ARG A 58 -10.34 -13.15 3.12
C ARG A 58 -10.63 -13.96 1.87
N ILE A 59 -10.49 -13.37 0.68
CA ILE A 59 -10.64 -14.06 -0.60
C ILE A 59 -9.60 -15.17 -0.76
N MET A 60 -8.33 -14.92 -0.40
CA MET A 60 -7.25 -15.90 -0.52
C MET A 60 -7.48 -17.14 0.35
N ILE A 61 -7.99 -16.95 1.57
CA ILE A 61 -8.30 -18.03 2.52
C ILE A 61 -9.67 -18.67 2.20
N GLY A 62 -10.56 -17.98 1.50
CA GLY A 62 -11.91 -18.45 1.20
C GLY A 62 -12.91 -18.24 2.35
N VAL A 63 -12.63 -17.31 3.27
CA VAL A 63 -13.51 -17.00 4.41
C VAL A 63 -14.34 -15.75 4.14
N THR A 64 -15.57 -15.77 4.62
CA THR A 64 -16.50 -14.65 4.52
C THR A 64 -16.46 -13.80 5.79
N ARG A 65 -17.25 -12.72 5.82
CA ARG A 65 -17.45 -11.95 7.05
C ARG A 65 -18.36 -12.67 8.06
N ARG A 66 -19.15 -13.66 7.62
CA ARG A 66 -20.08 -14.42 8.48
C ARG A 66 -19.35 -15.35 9.43
N ASP A 67 -18.18 -15.82 9.03
CA ASP A 67 -17.34 -16.74 9.81
C ASP A 67 -16.72 -16.08 11.05
N ARG A 68 -16.94 -14.76 11.25
CA ARG A 68 -16.48 -13.95 12.40
C ARG A 68 -14.98 -14.10 12.73
N VAL A 69 -14.17 -14.52 11.75
CA VAL A 69 -12.72 -14.64 11.91
C VAL A 69 -12.11 -13.27 12.19
N THR A 70 -11.35 -13.18 13.27
CA THR A 70 -10.65 -11.96 13.69
C THR A 70 -9.57 -11.58 12.68
N ASN A 71 -9.30 -10.28 12.58
CA ASN A 71 -8.26 -9.79 11.66
C ASN A 71 -6.85 -10.26 12.05
N GLN A 72 -6.62 -10.57 13.33
CA GLN A 72 -5.38 -11.14 13.82
C GLN A 72 -5.19 -12.57 13.30
N ASN A 73 -6.19 -13.43 13.46
CA ASN A 73 -6.14 -14.82 12.96
C ASN A 73 -5.97 -14.85 11.43
N LEU A 74 -6.60 -13.92 10.70
CA LEU A 74 -6.38 -13.79 9.26
C LEU A 74 -4.92 -13.49 8.95
N ARG A 75 -4.32 -12.56 9.70
CA ARG A 75 -2.94 -12.12 9.46
C ARG A 75 -1.92 -13.21 9.77
N GLU A 76 -2.15 -13.98 10.83
CA GLU A 76 -1.31 -15.11 11.20
C GLU A 76 -1.34 -16.21 10.12
N LYS A 77 -2.53 -16.49 9.54
CA LYS A 77 -2.67 -17.47 8.46
C LYS A 77 -2.07 -17.00 7.13
N THR A 78 -2.31 -15.75 6.74
CA THR A 78 -1.80 -15.23 5.46
C THR A 78 -0.31 -14.91 5.53
N ASN A 79 0.18 -14.34 6.64
CA ASN A 79 1.55 -13.83 6.77
C ASN A 79 2.06 -13.09 5.51
N VAL A 80 1.16 -12.34 4.85
CA VAL A 80 1.51 -11.54 3.67
C VAL A 80 2.17 -10.24 4.09
N GLN A 81 2.90 -9.62 3.17
CA GLN A 81 3.57 -8.35 3.43
C GLN A 81 2.55 -7.22 3.59
N ASP A 82 2.76 -6.34 4.57
CA ASP A 82 1.87 -5.21 4.84
C ASP A 82 2.06 -4.12 3.78
N ILE A 83 0.98 -3.82 3.05
CA ILE A 83 0.96 -2.80 2.00
C ILE A 83 1.33 -1.42 2.56
N ILE A 84 0.86 -1.09 3.76
CA ILE A 84 1.17 0.21 4.39
C ILE A 84 2.65 0.29 4.74
N LYS A 85 3.24 -0.82 5.23
CA LYS A 85 4.68 -0.86 5.51
C LYS A 85 5.47 -0.61 4.22
N GLU A 86 5.06 -1.23 3.11
CA GLU A 86 5.72 -1.03 1.81
C GLU A 86 5.59 0.42 1.31
N ILE A 87 4.39 1.01 1.42
CA ILE A 87 4.15 2.41 1.07
C ILE A 87 5.03 3.35 1.90
N LYS A 88 5.14 3.10 3.21
CA LYS A 88 6.01 3.89 4.09
C LYS A 88 7.46 3.77 3.66
N VAL A 89 7.95 2.56 3.36
CA VAL A 89 9.33 2.35 2.87
C VAL A 89 9.57 3.11 1.57
N LYS A 90 8.63 3.05 0.61
CA LYS A 90 8.73 3.81 -0.65
C LYS A 90 8.77 5.32 -0.41
N LYS A 91 7.91 5.84 0.48
CA LYS A 91 7.93 7.25 0.87
C LYS A 91 9.27 7.65 1.50
N TRP A 92 9.81 6.84 2.40
CA TRP A 92 11.11 7.10 3.01
C TRP A 92 12.26 7.03 2.00
N ARG A 93 12.22 6.08 1.05
CA ARG A 93 13.19 6.00 -0.05
C ARG A 93 13.14 7.26 -0.92
N TRP A 94 11.94 7.73 -1.26
CA TRP A 94 11.73 8.97 -2.02
C TRP A 94 12.23 10.20 -1.26
N ALA A 95 11.91 10.31 0.03
CA ALA A 95 12.41 11.39 0.88
C ALA A 95 13.94 11.39 0.98
N GLY A 96 14.55 10.20 1.14
CA GLY A 96 16.00 10.07 1.12
C GLY A 96 16.62 10.39 -0.25
N HIS A 97 15.96 10.05 -1.35
CA HIS A 97 16.37 10.45 -2.70
C HIS A 97 16.37 11.99 -2.83
N LEU A 98 15.30 12.66 -2.39
CA LEU A 98 15.22 14.12 -2.37
C LEU A 98 16.28 14.77 -1.47
N ALA A 99 16.58 14.18 -0.31
CA ALA A 99 17.60 14.70 0.61
C ALA A 99 19.01 14.66 0.00
N ARG A 100 19.33 13.63 -0.79
CA ARG A 100 20.63 13.50 -1.49
C ARG A 100 20.72 14.30 -2.79
N GLN A 101 19.60 14.83 -3.29
CA GLN A 101 19.61 15.65 -4.50
C GLN A 101 20.19 17.04 -4.18
N HIS A 102 21.30 17.39 -4.83
CA HIS A 102 21.92 18.71 -4.75
C HIS A 102 21.35 19.70 -5.77
N ASP A 103 20.66 19.22 -6.79
CA ASP A 103 20.09 20.05 -7.87
C ASP A 103 18.95 20.96 -7.39
N ASN A 104 18.85 22.15 -7.99
CA ASN A 104 17.78 23.13 -7.71
C ASN A 104 16.46 22.83 -8.45
N ARG A 105 16.12 21.55 -8.64
CA ARG A 105 14.92 21.11 -9.38
C ARG A 105 13.65 21.50 -8.65
N TRP A 106 12.58 21.71 -9.43
CA TRP A 106 11.26 22.07 -8.92
C TRP A 106 10.74 21.12 -7.83
N THR A 107 11.06 19.82 -7.91
CA THR A 107 10.64 18.83 -6.90
C THR A 107 11.15 19.14 -5.49
N LYS A 108 12.42 19.55 -5.37
CA LYS A 108 13.03 19.95 -4.09
C LYS A 108 12.45 21.28 -3.61
N LYS A 109 12.29 22.24 -4.52
CA LYS A 109 11.65 23.53 -4.23
C LYS A 109 10.24 23.36 -3.69
N ILE A 110 9.39 22.59 -4.37
CA ILE A 110 8.00 22.33 -3.97
C ILE A 110 7.92 21.60 -2.63
N THR A 111 8.84 20.67 -2.37
CA THR A 111 8.86 19.91 -1.11
C THR A 111 9.27 20.78 0.07
N ASN A 112 10.26 21.67 -0.12
CA ASN A 112 10.69 22.64 0.89
C ASN A 112 9.76 23.87 0.95
N TRP A 113 8.83 24.02 0.01
CA TRP A 113 8.01 25.21 -0.11
C TRP A 113 6.96 25.24 1.00
N THR A 114 7.09 26.23 1.87
CA THR A 114 6.11 26.54 2.89
C THR A 114 5.20 27.67 2.37
N PRO A 115 3.86 27.48 2.33
CA PRO A 115 2.96 28.54 1.90
C PRO A 115 3.06 29.74 2.84
N ARG A 116 3.33 30.94 2.32
CA ARG A 116 3.43 32.16 3.14
C ARG A 116 2.08 32.61 3.74
N THR A 117 0.98 32.09 3.22
CA THR A 117 -0.39 32.46 3.60
C THR A 117 -0.99 31.59 4.72
N CYS A 118 -0.32 30.52 5.15
CA CYS A 118 -0.82 29.69 6.25
C CYS A 118 -0.25 30.16 7.61
N VAL A 119 -1.12 30.29 8.60
CA VAL A 119 -0.72 30.53 10.00
C VAL A 119 0.17 29.38 10.45
N ARG A 120 1.39 29.69 10.87
CA ARG A 120 2.40 28.73 11.36
C ARG A 120 1.80 27.86 12.47
N ARG A 121 1.79 26.54 12.28
CA ARG A 121 1.33 25.61 13.33
C ARG A 121 2.35 25.58 14.46
N ARG A 122 1.87 25.62 15.71
CA ARG A 122 2.72 25.51 16.92
C ARG A 122 3.55 24.22 16.84
N GLY A 123 4.87 24.35 17.03
CA GLY A 123 5.82 23.23 17.07
C GLY A 123 6.78 23.08 15.88
N MET A 124 6.63 23.84 14.81
CA MET A 124 7.59 23.84 13.69
C MET A 124 8.79 24.73 14.05
N GLN A 125 10.04 24.25 14.09
CA GLN A 125 11.20 25.14 14.30
C GLN A 125 11.44 25.99 13.04
N ALA A 126 11.80 27.27 13.23
CA ALA A 126 12.29 28.12 12.15
C ALA A 126 13.79 27.87 12.01
N GLU A 127 14.25 27.68 10.79
CA GLU A 127 15.68 27.69 10.43
C GLU A 127 16.15 29.13 10.25
#